data_AF-A0A7C4ZQ37-F1
#
_entry.id   AF-A0A7C4ZQ37-F1
#
_cell.length_a   1.000
_cell.length_b   1.000
_cell.length_c   1.000
_cell.angle_alpha   90.00
_cell.angle_beta   90.00
_cell.angle_gamma   90.00
#
_symmetry.space_group_name_H-M   'P 1'
#
loop_
_entity.id
_entity.type
_entity.pdbx_description
1 polymer ?
#
loop_
_entity_poly.entity_id
_entity_poly.type
_entity_poly.pdbx_seq_one_letter_code
_entity_poly.pdbx_strand_id
1 'polypeptide(L)'
;MTTAIYVMAGLIVLALFYFIWQMVKPYRKFQGKMLVTCPETHQTAGVAVDARHVALTAVRGEPDLRLKECTRWPERQNCGQECLAQIELSPENCLVRTMLANWYKGKSCVFCGKAFPQVDSYDHRAVFLYDQKPAFLSPEGQLVEWRAVPVETLPQVLTTHKPVCWNCLIAMTFRRDHPELVTDRPFRGRN
;
A
#
# COMPACT_ATOMS: atom_id res chain seq x y z
N MET A 1 -46.72 7.69 21.72
CA MET A 1 -45.42 7.91 22.39
C MET A 1 -44.37 6.92 21.91
N THR A 2 -44.65 5.62 21.89
CA THR A 2 -43.75 4.58 21.37
C THR A 2 -43.34 4.77 19.91
N THR A 3 -44.29 5.10 19.03
CA THR A 3 -44.02 5.37 17.60
C THR A 3 -43.04 6.54 17.38
N ALA A 4 -43.22 7.64 18.11
CA ALA A 4 -42.32 8.80 18.05
C ALA A 4 -40.90 8.46 18.53
N ILE A 5 -40.76 7.62 19.57
CA ILE A 5 -39.46 7.15 20.06
C ILE A 5 -38.76 6.29 19.00
N TYR A 6 -39.47 5.38 18.34
CA TYR A 6 -38.90 4.55 17.28
C TYR A 6 -38.48 5.37 16.06
N VAL A 7 -39.27 6.38 15.67
CA VAL A 7 -38.91 7.29 14.58
C VAL A 7 -37.65 8.10 14.91
N MET A 8 -37.58 8.67 16.12
CA MET A 8 -36.40 9.42 16.59
C MET A 8 -35.15 8.53 16.66
N ALA A 9 -35.26 7.31 17.19
CA ALA A 9 -34.17 6.36 17.24
C ALA A 9 -33.69 5.97 15.83
N GLY A 10 -34.63 5.74 14.89
CA GLY A 10 -34.29 5.46 13.49
C GLY A 10 -33.53 6.60 12.81
N LEU A 11 -33.95 7.85 13.02
CA LEU A 11 -33.26 9.02 12.48
C LEU A 11 -31.85 9.18 13.07
N ILE A 12 -31.68 8.92 14.37
CA ILE A 12 -30.37 8.96 15.03
C ILE A 12 -29.44 7.89 14.42
N VAL A 13 -29.92 6.67 14.24
CA VAL A 13 -29.13 5.58 13.64
C VAL A 13 -28.71 5.93 12.21
N LEU A 14 -29.62 6.48 11.40
CA LEU A 14 -29.31 6.91 10.04
C LEU A 14 -28.29 8.05 10.01
N ALA A 15 -28.42 9.04 10.89
CA ALA A 15 -27.46 10.13 11.01
C ALA A 15 -26.07 9.60 11.43
N LEU A 16 -26.00 8.73 12.44
CA LEU A 16 -24.75 8.10 12.86
C LEU A 16 -24.10 7.31 11.73
N PHE A 17 -24.88 6.52 10.99
CA PHE A 17 -24.37 5.77 9.84
C PHE A 17 -23.80 6.70 8.76
N TYR A 18 -24.49 7.81 8.47
CA TYR A 18 -24.02 8.81 7.52
C TYR A 18 -22.70 9.46 7.96
N PHE A 19 -22.58 9.86 9.22
CA PHE A 19 -21.33 10.43 9.78
C PHE A 19 -20.18 9.43 9.75
N ILE A 20 -20.42 8.17 10.15
CA ILE A 20 -19.42 7.10 10.09
C ILE A 20 -18.96 6.91 8.64
N TRP A 21 -19.89 6.87 7.68
CA TRP A 21 -19.56 6.70 6.27
C TRP A 21 -18.74 7.86 5.72
N GLN A 22 -19.07 9.10 6.10
CA GLN A 22 -18.31 10.30 5.73
C GLN A 22 -16.89 10.30 6.29
N MET A 23 -16.63 9.76 7.48
CA MET A 23 -15.27 9.68 8.05
C MET A 23 -14.47 8.49 7.51
N VAL A 24 -15.11 7.33 7.33
CA VAL A 24 -14.43 6.10 6.89
C VAL A 24 -13.89 6.22 5.46
N LYS A 25 -14.63 6.88 4.57
CA LYS A 25 -14.21 7.10 3.17
C LYS A 25 -12.85 7.83 3.06
N PRO A 26 -12.68 9.06 3.56
CA PRO A 26 -11.42 9.80 3.49
C PRO A 26 -10.34 9.10 4.30
N TYR A 27 -10.66 8.56 5.48
CA TYR A 27 -9.69 7.78 6.25
C TYR A 27 -9.08 6.65 5.41
N ARG A 28 -9.91 5.82 4.77
CA ARG A 28 -9.44 4.71 3.93
C ARG A 28 -8.70 5.19 2.67
N LYS A 29 -9.10 6.34 2.12
CA LYS A 29 -8.47 6.94 0.93
C LYS A 29 -7.04 7.39 1.22
N PHE A 30 -6.80 8.10 2.34
CA PHE A 30 -5.49 8.65 2.68
C PHE A 30 -4.64 7.74 3.59
N GLN A 31 -5.17 6.60 4.02
CA GLN A 31 -4.42 5.64 4.83
C GLN A 31 -3.35 4.90 4.01
N GLY A 32 -2.08 5.13 4.36
CA GLY A 32 -0.94 4.38 3.86
C GLY A 32 0.29 5.27 3.69
N LYS A 33 1.39 4.65 3.23
CA LYS A 33 2.56 5.40 2.76
C LYS A 33 2.33 5.83 1.32
N MET A 34 2.75 7.05 1.01
CA MET A 34 2.65 7.68 -0.30
C MET A 34 4.04 8.10 -0.79
N LEU A 35 4.20 8.15 -2.10
CA LEU A 35 5.40 8.64 -2.78
C LEU A 35 5.08 9.96 -3.45
N VAL A 36 5.88 10.97 -3.14
CA VAL A 36 5.79 12.31 -3.72
C VAL A 36 7.15 12.75 -4.20
N THR A 37 7.18 13.63 -5.19
CA THR A 37 8.42 14.29 -5.60
C THR A 37 8.58 15.54 -4.75
N CYS A 38 9.65 15.64 -3.96
CA CYS A 38 9.89 16.82 -3.15
C CYS A 38 10.18 18.03 -4.05
N PRO A 39 9.44 19.15 -3.93
CA PRO A 39 9.65 20.32 -4.79
C PRO A 39 11.01 20.99 -4.55
N GLU A 40 11.57 20.90 -3.35
CA GLU A 40 12.83 21.56 -3.00
C GLU A 40 14.08 20.81 -3.50
N THR A 41 14.02 19.48 -3.66
CA THR A 41 15.18 18.67 -4.09
C THR A 41 14.96 17.85 -5.33
N HIS A 42 13.73 17.82 -5.86
CA HIS A 42 13.33 16.98 -6.99
C HIS A 42 13.58 15.47 -6.78
N GLN A 43 13.78 15.05 -5.54
CA GLN A 43 13.96 13.65 -5.17
C GLN A 43 12.65 13.03 -4.70
N THR A 44 12.48 11.74 -4.94
CA THR A 44 11.35 10.97 -4.43
C THR A 44 11.45 10.86 -2.91
N ALA A 45 10.37 11.22 -2.21
CA ALA A 45 10.27 11.12 -0.76
C ALA A 45 9.06 10.25 -0.37
N GLY A 46 9.26 9.42 0.65
CA GLY A 46 8.18 8.67 1.29
C GLY A 46 7.49 9.55 2.32
N VAL A 47 6.18 9.72 2.19
CA VAL A 47 5.37 10.51 3.12
C VAL A 47 4.17 9.71 3.62
N ALA A 48 3.72 10.02 4.82
CA ALA A 48 2.44 9.52 5.34
C ALA A 48 1.56 10.71 5.70
N VAL A 49 0.33 10.73 5.16
CA VAL A 49 -0.67 11.73 5.50
C VAL A 49 -1.34 11.32 6.81
N ASP A 50 -1.67 12.30 7.66
CA ASP A 50 -2.49 12.06 8.84
C ASP A 50 -3.95 11.80 8.43
N ALA A 51 -4.23 10.54 8.09
CA ALA A 51 -5.55 10.11 7.67
C ALA A 51 -6.63 10.32 8.76
N ARG A 52 -6.24 10.42 10.04
CA ARG A 52 -7.18 10.71 11.13
C ARG A 52 -7.57 12.17 11.12
N HIS A 53 -6.59 13.07 11.02
CA HIS A 53 -6.82 14.51 10.90
C HIS A 53 -7.73 14.81 9.70
N VAL A 54 -7.39 14.26 8.52
CA VAL A 54 -8.18 14.42 7.29
C VAL A 54 -9.63 13.96 7.48
N ALA A 55 -9.83 12.80 8.11
CA ALA A 55 -11.17 12.25 8.34
C ALA A 55 -12.01 13.12 9.29
N LEU A 56 -11.38 13.70 10.31
CA LEU A 56 -12.05 14.60 11.25
C LEU A 56 -12.41 15.93 10.59
N THR A 57 -11.51 16.49 9.78
CA THR A 57 -11.74 17.78 9.10
C THR A 57 -12.71 17.65 7.93
N ALA A 58 -12.79 16.48 7.28
CA ALA A 58 -13.73 16.23 6.18
C ALA A 58 -15.20 16.43 6.58
N VAL A 59 -15.54 16.23 7.87
CA VAL A 59 -16.90 16.48 8.40
C VAL A 59 -17.28 17.96 8.31
N ARG A 60 -16.29 18.87 8.30
CA ARG A 60 -16.48 20.33 8.21
C ARG A 60 -16.60 20.84 6.77
N GLY A 61 -16.44 19.97 5.77
CA GLY A 61 -16.60 20.29 4.34
C GLY A 61 -15.29 20.44 3.57
N GLU A 62 -14.19 20.80 4.23
CA GLU A 62 -12.87 20.92 3.61
C GLU A 62 -11.86 19.99 4.32
N PRO A 63 -11.43 18.89 3.69
CA PRO A 63 -10.43 18.01 4.25
C PRO A 63 -9.07 18.72 4.27
N ASP A 64 -8.56 18.99 5.47
CA ASP A 64 -7.22 19.55 5.67
C ASP A 64 -6.18 18.42 5.62
N LEU A 65 -5.24 18.53 4.68
CA LEU A 65 -4.17 17.55 4.50
C LEU A 65 -2.94 17.97 5.29
N ARG A 66 -2.42 17.05 6.09
CA ARG A 66 -1.21 17.26 6.86
C ARG A 66 -0.32 16.04 6.81
N LEU A 67 0.99 16.27 6.69
CA LEU A 67 1.97 15.20 6.83
C LEU A 67 2.10 14.77 8.29
N LYS A 68 1.98 13.45 8.52
CA LYS A 68 2.29 12.80 9.78
C LYS A 68 3.77 12.42 9.85
N GLU A 69 4.31 11.89 8.76
CA GLU A 69 5.69 11.40 8.65
C GLU A 69 6.26 11.73 7.27
N CYS A 70 7.57 12.00 7.22
CA CYS A 70 8.33 12.23 5.99
C CYS A 70 9.73 11.61 6.15
N THR A 71 10.21 10.89 5.15
CA THR A 71 11.56 10.27 5.17
C THR A 71 12.70 11.30 5.25
N ARG A 72 12.40 12.58 4.98
CA ARG A 72 13.36 13.70 5.07
C ARG A 72 13.39 14.39 6.42
N TRP A 73 12.56 13.96 7.37
CA TRP A 73 12.63 14.44 8.75
C TRP A 73 13.69 13.62 9.50
N PRO A 74 14.55 14.24 10.34
CA PRO A 74 14.40 15.56 10.94
C PRO A 74 14.96 16.75 10.15
N GLU A 75 15.82 16.50 9.15
CA GLU A 75 16.63 17.52 8.48
C GLU A 75 15.78 18.60 7.76
N ARG A 76 14.57 18.27 7.31
CA ARG A 76 13.61 19.21 6.69
C ARG A 76 12.24 19.25 7.38
N GLN A 77 12.22 19.24 8.71
CA GLN A 77 10.98 19.29 9.51
C GLN A 77 10.10 20.52 9.26
N ASN A 78 10.71 21.66 8.94
CA ASN A 78 10.01 22.93 8.72
C ASN A 78 9.73 23.21 7.23
N CYS A 79 9.67 22.19 6.38
CA CYS A 79 9.30 22.39 4.97
C CYS A 79 7.82 22.78 4.85
N GLY A 80 7.49 23.61 3.85
CA GLY A 80 6.13 24.15 3.64
C GLY A 80 5.07 23.13 3.21
N GLN A 81 5.40 21.83 3.17
CA GLN A 81 4.51 20.72 2.77
C GLN A 81 3.85 20.90 1.39
N GLU A 82 4.44 21.70 0.49
CA GLU A 82 3.92 21.96 -0.85
C GLU A 82 3.73 20.68 -1.70
N CYS A 83 4.42 19.59 -1.34
CA CYS A 83 4.21 18.27 -1.95
C CYS A 83 2.79 17.70 -1.72
N LEU A 84 2.03 18.20 -0.76
CA LEU A 84 0.64 17.82 -0.52
C LEU A 84 -0.26 18.12 -1.73
N ALA A 85 0.05 19.16 -2.52
CA ALA A 85 -0.69 19.49 -3.74
C ALA A 85 -0.69 18.32 -4.75
N GLN A 86 0.39 17.52 -4.80
CA GLN A 86 0.44 16.31 -5.64
C GLN A 86 -0.55 15.24 -5.17
N ILE A 87 -0.72 15.13 -3.85
CA ILE A 87 -1.64 14.17 -3.21
C ILE A 87 -3.09 14.62 -3.38
N GLU A 88 -3.37 15.92 -3.37
CA GLU A 88 -4.69 16.48 -3.66
C GLU A 88 -5.13 16.17 -5.10
N LEU A 89 -4.23 16.38 -6.06
CA LEU A 89 -4.49 16.16 -7.47
C LEU A 89 -4.69 14.68 -7.81
N SER A 90 -3.92 13.77 -7.20
CA SER A 90 -3.95 12.35 -7.55
C SER A 90 -3.57 11.44 -6.38
N PRO A 91 -4.43 11.33 -5.35
CA PRO A 91 -4.12 10.58 -4.14
C PRO A 91 -3.91 9.08 -4.41
N GLU A 92 -4.63 8.53 -5.39
CA GLU A 92 -4.54 7.12 -5.73
C GLU A 92 -3.21 6.76 -6.38
N ASN A 93 -2.63 7.65 -7.18
CA ASN A 93 -1.37 7.42 -7.87
C ASN A 93 -0.17 7.60 -6.94
N CYS A 94 -0.28 8.45 -5.91
CA CYS A 94 0.76 8.62 -4.90
C CYS A 94 0.84 7.44 -3.92
N LEU A 95 -0.24 6.66 -3.76
CA LEU A 95 -0.27 5.54 -2.83
C LEU A 95 0.63 4.39 -3.29
N VAL A 96 1.55 4.00 -2.41
CA VAL A 96 2.47 2.86 -2.63
C VAL A 96 1.71 1.57 -2.97
N ARG A 97 0.59 1.31 -2.30
CA ARG A 97 -0.24 0.13 -2.57
C ARG A 97 -0.77 0.10 -4.01
N THR A 98 -1.14 1.26 -4.55
CA THR A 98 -1.67 1.38 -5.91
C THR A 98 -0.54 1.24 -6.92
N MET A 99 0.60 1.91 -6.68
CA MET A 99 1.79 1.77 -7.52
C MET A 99 2.23 0.31 -7.64
N LEU A 100 2.27 -0.41 -6.52
CA LEU A 100 2.61 -1.82 -6.51
C LEU A 100 1.56 -2.70 -7.20
N ALA A 101 0.28 -2.49 -6.92
CA ALA A 101 -0.80 -3.24 -7.58
C ALA A 101 -0.73 -3.07 -9.10
N ASN A 102 -0.48 -1.84 -9.57
CA ASN A 102 -0.28 -1.54 -10.98
C ASN A 102 0.99 -2.19 -11.55
N TRP A 103 2.08 -2.22 -10.77
CA TRP A 103 3.31 -2.87 -11.20
C TRP A 103 3.16 -4.39 -11.34
N TYR A 104 2.49 -5.07 -10.40
CA TYR A 104 2.25 -6.52 -10.49
C TYR A 104 1.23 -6.89 -11.58
N LYS A 105 0.41 -5.94 -12.06
CA LYS A 105 -0.61 -6.17 -13.08
C LYS A 105 0.02 -6.74 -14.35
N GLY A 106 -0.50 -7.89 -14.79
CA GLY A 106 -0.04 -8.57 -16.01
C GLY A 106 1.34 -9.22 -15.89
N LYS A 107 1.96 -9.23 -14.70
CA LYS A 107 3.22 -9.94 -14.46
C LYS A 107 2.98 -11.33 -13.88
N SER A 108 4.01 -12.17 -13.93
CA SER A 108 4.04 -13.52 -13.37
C SER A 108 5.28 -13.73 -12.50
N CYS A 109 5.18 -14.60 -11.50
CA CYS A 109 6.29 -14.92 -10.63
C CYS A 109 7.45 -15.54 -11.43
N VAL A 110 8.68 -15.04 -11.21
CA VAL A 110 9.87 -15.53 -11.92
C VAL A 110 10.21 -16.99 -11.62
N PHE A 111 9.83 -17.52 -10.46
CA PHE A 111 10.13 -18.90 -10.05
C PHE A 111 9.04 -19.89 -10.48
N CYS A 112 7.78 -19.63 -10.17
CA CYS A 112 6.69 -20.58 -10.44
C CYS A 112 5.88 -20.28 -11.70
N GLY A 113 6.11 -19.14 -12.36
CA GLY A 113 5.36 -18.73 -13.56
C GLY A 113 3.89 -18.36 -13.31
N LYS A 114 3.38 -18.50 -12.08
CA LYS A 114 1.99 -18.16 -11.74
C LYS A 114 1.76 -16.66 -11.90
N ALA A 115 0.72 -16.29 -12.64
CA ALA A 115 0.26 -14.92 -12.75
C ALA A 115 -0.21 -14.39 -11.39
N PHE A 116 0.06 -13.12 -11.12
CA PHE A 116 -0.51 -12.47 -9.93
C PHE A 116 -2.02 -12.25 -10.15
N PRO A 117 -2.87 -12.53 -9.14
CA PRO A 117 -4.30 -12.30 -9.26
C PRO A 117 -4.55 -10.87 -9.73
N GLN A 118 -5.32 -10.71 -10.82
CA GLN A 118 -5.74 -9.38 -11.24
C GLN A 118 -6.68 -8.87 -10.18
N VAL A 119 -6.31 -7.73 -9.60
CA VAL A 119 -7.18 -7.00 -8.71
C VAL A 119 -8.18 -6.26 -9.57
N ASP A 120 -9.37 -6.83 -9.65
CA ASP A 120 -10.56 -6.21 -10.17
C ASP A 120 -10.77 -4.83 -9.53
N SER A 121 -11.15 -3.89 -10.38
CA SER A 121 -11.03 -2.42 -10.29
C SER A 121 -11.77 -1.73 -9.13
N TYR A 122 -12.37 -2.47 -8.21
CA TYR A 122 -13.05 -1.91 -7.04
C TYR A 122 -12.27 -2.08 -5.72
N ASP A 123 -11.22 -2.91 -5.69
CA ASP A 123 -10.46 -3.07 -4.46
C ASP A 123 -8.97 -3.36 -4.70
N HIS A 124 -8.19 -2.34 -5.08
CA HIS A 124 -6.71 -2.35 -5.17
C HIS A 124 -6.00 -2.93 -3.93
N ARG A 125 -6.71 -3.18 -2.84
CA ARG A 125 -6.19 -3.82 -1.64
C ARG A 125 -6.01 -5.33 -1.80
N ALA A 126 -6.60 -6.01 -2.80
CA ALA A 126 -6.57 -7.49 -2.86
C ALA A 126 -5.15 -8.09 -3.03
N VAL A 127 -4.20 -7.41 -3.69
CA VAL A 127 -2.78 -7.85 -3.74
C VAL A 127 -2.10 -7.79 -2.36
N PHE A 128 -2.64 -7.00 -1.42
CA PHE A 128 -2.03 -6.74 -0.11
C PHE A 128 -2.97 -7.02 1.08
N LEU A 129 -4.14 -7.62 0.85
CA LEU A 129 -5.21 -7.77 1.85
C LEU A 129 -5.04 -8.95 2.79
N TYR A 130 -4.05 -9.80 2.54
CA TYR A 130 -3.63 -10.85 3.45
C TYR A 130 -2.12 -10.74 3.58
N ASP A 131 -1.56 -11.07 4.75
CA ASP A 131 -0.15 -10.91 5.15
C ASP A 131 0.92 -11.50 4.19
N GLN A 132 0.51 -12.04 3.06
CA GLN A 132 1.30 -12.57 1.96
C GLN A 132 1.90 -11.44 1.11
N LYS A 133 2.79 -10.63 1.70
CA LYS A 133 3.48 -9.57 0.95
C LYS A 133 4.47 -10.21 -0.03
N PRO A 134 4.36 -9.95 -1.34
CA PRO A 134 5.27 -10.48 -2.34
C PRO A 134 6.69 -9.89 -2.18
N ALA A 135 7.65 -10.50 -2.87
CA ALA A 135 9.04 -10.09 -2.87
C ALA A 135 9.51 -9.67 -4.25
N PHE A 136 10.73 -9.15 -4.27
CA PHE A 136 11.47 -8.79 -5.46
C PHE A 136 12.70 -9.68 -5.58
N LEU A 137 13.05 -10.03 -6.82
CA LEU A 137 14.35 -10.61 -7.15
C LEU A 137 15.21 -9.52 -7.76
N SER A 138 16.32 -9.20 -7.10
CA SER A 138 17.27 -8.21 -7.58
C SER A 138 18.01 -8.69 -8.84
N PRO A 139 18.59 -7.79 -9.64
CA PRO A 139 19.46 -8.16 -10.76
C PRO A 139 20.62 -9.07 -10.35
N GLU A 140 21.11 -8.92 -9.12
CA GLU A 140 22.17 -9.73 -8.50
C GLU A 140 21.67 -11.09 -8.00
N GLY A 141 20.38 -11.40 -8.18
CA GLY A 141 19.76 -12.65 -7.77
C GLY A 141 19.38 -12.72 -6.29
N GLN A 142 19.42 -11.59 -5.57
CA GLN A 142 19.02 -11.56 -4.16
C GLN A 142 17.50 -11.42 -4.01
N LEU A 143 16.92 -12.18 -3.08
CA LEU A 143 15.52 -12.04 -2.69
C LEU A 143 15.37 -10.93 -1.66
N VAL A 144 14.59 -9.91 -2.03
CA VAL A 144 14.31 -8.74 -1.20
C VAL A 144 12.84 -8.72 -0.86
N GLU A 145 12.52 -8.82 0.43
CA GLU A 145 11.16 -8.65 0.91
C GLU A 145 10.70 -7.21 0.73
N TRP A 146 9.44 -7.03 0.33
CA TRP A 146 8.85 -5.71 0.21
C TRP A 146 8.96 -4.87 1.50
N ARG A 147 8.80 -5.49 2.68
CA ARG A 147 8.88 -4.77 3.97
C ARG A 147 10.28 -4.20 4.24
N ALA A 148 11.32 -4.76 3.62
CA ALA A 148 12.70 -4.33 3.79
C ALA A 148 13.09 -3.20 2.82
N VAL A 149 12.26 -2.89 1.82
CA VAL A 149 12.54 -1.83 0.84
C VAL A 149 12.12 -0.47 1.40
N PRO A 150 13.04 0.51 1.53
CA PRO A 150 12.68 1.89 1.83
C PRO A 150 11.74 2.43 0.76
N VAL A 151 10.66 3.09 1.19
CA VAL A 151 9.57 3.49 0.29
C VAL A 151 10.06 4.43 -0.80
N GLU A 152 10.93 5.36 -0.45
CA GLU A 152 11.60 6.32 -1.33
C GLU A 152 12.40 5.66 -2.48
N THR A 153 12.95 4.47 -2.27
CA THR A 153 13.70 3.72 -3.28
C THR A 153 12.81 2.83 -4.16
N LEU A 154 11.53 2.71 -3.80
CA LEU A 154 10.63 1.78 -4.46
C LEU A 154 10.54 1.99 -5.98
N PRO A 155 10.40 3.22 -6.52
CA PRO A 155 10.32 3.39 -7.98
C PRO A 155 11.52 2.76 -8.71
N GLN A 156 12.73 2.89 -8.15
CA GLN A 156 13.95 2.30 -8.71
C GLN A 156 13.94 0.77 -8.61
N VAL A 157 13.49 0.22 -7.48
CA VAL A 157 13.33 -1.23 -7.29
C VAL A 157 12.36 -1.81 -8.31
N LEU A 158 11.22 -1.14 -8.55
CA LEU A 158 10.22 -1.58 -9.53
C LEU A 158 10.73 -1.56 -10.97
N THR A 159 11.70 -0.71 -11.31
CA THR A 159 12.32 -0.71 -12.65
C THR A 159 13.29 -1.86 -12.85
N THR A 160 14.02 -2.25 -11.81
CA THR A 160 15.18 -3.16 -11.91
C THR A 160 14.86 -4.60 -11.52
N HIS A 161 13.94 -4.81 -10.59
CA HIS A 161 13.71 -6.12 -10.00
C HIS A 161 12.62 -6.92 -10.72
N LYS A 162 12.64 -8.24 -10.53
CA LYS A 162 11.60 -9.16 -11.03
C LYS A 162 10.62 -9.53 -9.91
N PRO A 163 9.34 -9.78 -10.24
CA PRO A 163 8.34 -10.10 -9.23
C PRO A 163 8.46 -11.55 -8.72
N VAL A 164 8.33 -11.71 -7.40
CA VAL A 164 8.33 -13.02 -6.71
C VAL A 164 7.08 -13.14 -5.85
N CYS A 165 6.35 -14.25 -5.99
CA CYS A 165 5.17 -14.49 -5.16
C CYS A 165 5.56 -14.94 -3.75
N TRP A 166 4.68 -14.71 -2.77
CA TRP A 166 4.92 -15.04 -1.38
C TRP A 166 5.28 -16.53 -1.16
N ASN A 167 4.61 -17.46 -1.84
CA ASN A 167 4.96 -18.89 -1.75
C ASN A 167 6.41 -19.17 -2.17
N CYS A 168 6.87 -18.55 -3.26
CA CYS A 168 8.24 -18.72 -3.74
C CYS A 168 9.24 -18.00 -2.83
N LEU A 169 8.88 -16.84 -2.28
CA LEU A 169 9.70 -16.19 -1.25
C LEU A 169 9.92 -17.13 -0.06
N ILE A 170 8.85 -17.65 0.55
CA ILE A 170 8.95 -18.53 1.72
C ILE A 170 9.73 -19.80 1.38
N ALA A 171 9.45 -20.42 0.23
CA ALA A 171 10.18 -21.62 -0.20
C ALA A 171 11.69 -21.35 -0.37
N MET A 172 12.07 -20.23 -0.99
CA MET A 172 13.47 -19.89 -1.21
C MET A 172 14.18 -19.46 0.07
N THR A 173 13.53 -18.68 0.94
CA THR A 173 14.06 -18.30 2.25
C THR A 173 14.27 -19.55 3.12
N PHE A 174 13.30 -20.46 3.16
CA PHE A 174 13.44 -21.72 3.89
C PHE A 174 14.58 -22.58 3.36
N ARG A 175 14.72 -22.69 2.02
CA ARG A 175 15.85 -23.43 1.42
C ARG A 175 17.21 -22.83 1.74
N ARG A 176 17.29 -21.50 1.89
CA ARG A 176 18.53 -20.80 2.25
C ARG A 176 18.87 -20.95 3.73
N ASP A 177 17.88 -20.79 4.59
CA ASP A 177 18.09 -20.69 6.04
C ASP A 177 18.12 -22.07 6.72
N HIS A 178 17.44 -23.07 6.13
CA HIS A 178 17.35 -24.45 6.63
C HIS A 178 17.63 -25.49 5.54
N PRO A 179 18.80 -25.46 4.87
CA PRO A 179 19.13 -26.41 3.80
C PRO A 179 19.12 -27.87 4.27
N GLU A 180 19.38 -28.13 5.56
CA GLU A 180 19.36 -29.45 6.20
C GLU A 180 17.96 -30.09 6.24
N LEU A 181 16.90 -29.29 6.16
CA LEU A 181 15.52 -29.74 6.18
C LEU A 181 14.93 -29.92 4.77
N VAL A 182 15.71 -29.65 3.72
CA VAL A 182 15.26 -29.69 2.33
C VAL A 182 15.68 -31.00 1.69
N THR A 183 14.70 -31.80 1.27
CA THR A 183 14.93 -32.97 0.42
C THR A 183 14.59 -32.65 -1.02
N ASP A 184 15.59 -32.66 -1.91
CA ASP A 184 15.34 -32.53 -3.34
C ASP A 184 14.84 -33.85 -3.92
N ARG A 185 13.63 -33.81 -4.51
CA ARG A 185 13.09 -34.95 -5.24
C ARG A 185 13.62 -34.90 -6.68
N PRO A 186 14.21 -35.98 -7.22
CA PRO A 186 14.59 -36.02 -8.62
C PRO A 186 13.36 -35.81 -9.49
N PHE A 187 13.49 -34.96 -10.51
CA PHE A 187 12.41 -34.67 -11.45
C PHE A 187 11.98 -35.96 -12.15
N ARG A 188 10.81 -36.48 -11.79
CA ARG A 188 10.13 -37.52 -12.57
C ARG A 188 9.34 -36.79 -13.66
N GLY A 189 9.91 -36.73 -14.86
CA GLY A 189 9.20 -36.22 -16.03
C GLY A 189 7.83 -36.88 -16.14
N ARG A 190 6.78 -36.07 -16.32
CA ARG A 190 5.48 -36.58 -16.75
C ARG A 190 5.65 -37.04 -18.21
N ASN A 191 5.70 -38.36 -18.42
CA ASN A 191 5.38 -38.95 -19.72
C ASN A 191 3.92 -38.67 -20.07
#